data_AF-A0A7X9HIC6-F1
#
_entry.id   AF-A0A7X9HIC6-F1
#
_cell.length_a   1.000
_cell.length_b   1.000
_cell.length_c   1.000
_cell.angle_alpha   90.00
_cell.angle_beta   90.00
_cell.angle_gamma   90.00
#
_symmetry.space_group_name_H-M   'P 1'
#
loop_
_entity.id
_entity.type
_entity.pdbx_description
1 polymer ?
#
loop_
_entity_poly.entity_id
_entity_poly.type
_entity_poly.pdbx_seq_one_letter_code
_entity_poly.pdbx_strand_id
1 'polypeptide(L)' 'LKEAEAFYGLVKKLGIHHPFFEEFNFENTGGTPVLGINHPVVIGHGISNAEAIKNMIINTHHVVKSQLVEKIKEAFQ' A
#
# COMPACT_ATOMS: atom_id res chain seq x y z
N LEU A 1 6.81 8.12 3.57
CA LEU A 1 5.38 7.92 3.90
C LEU A 1 4.77 9.18 4.49
N LYS A 2 5.14 9.59 5.71
CA LYS A 2 4.54 10.78 6.37
C LYS A 2 4.74 12.10 5.63
N GLU A 3 5.87 12.27 4.95
CA GLU A 3 6.12 13.45 4.11
C GLU A 3 5.15 13.51 2.92
N ALA A 4 4.93 12.40 2.22
CA ALA A 4 3.99 12.33 1.10
C ALA A 4 2.53 12.55 1.55
N GLU A 5 2.14 12.03 2.72
CA GLU A 5 0.82 12.28 3.32
C GLU A 5 0.61 13.77 3.64
N ALA A 6 1.60 14.40 4.28
CA ALA A 6 1.55 15.82 4.62
C ALA A 6 1.50 16.70 3.37
N PHE A 7 2.28 16.34 2.35
CA PHE A 7 2.30 17.02 1.06
C PHE A 7 0.96 16.88 0.32
N TYR A 8 0.39 15.68 0.24
CA TYR A 8 -0.95 15.44 -0.33
C TYR A 8 -2.02 16.27 0.38
N GLY A 9 -1.97 16.34 1.72
CA GLY A 9 -2.86 17.19 2.51
C GLY A 9 -2.74 18.68 2.18
N LEU A 10 -1.52 19.18 1.92
CA LEU A 10 -1.28 20.56 1.50
C LEU A 10 -1.84 20.83 0.10
N VAL A 11 -1.53 19.96 -0.87
CA VAL A 11 -1.99 20.06 -2.27
C VAL A 11 -3.52 20.10 -2.33
N LYS A 12 -4.20 19.23 -1.58
CA LYS A 12 -5.68 19.26 -1.47
C LYS A 12 -6.22 20.55 -0.86
N LYS A 13 -5.59 21.07 0.19
CA LYS A 13 -6.00 22.35 0.83
C LYS A 13 -5.88 23.53 -0.12
N LEU A 14 -4.93 23.48 -1.06
CA LEU A 14 -4.75 24.49 -2.11
C LEU A 14 -5.70 24.29 -3.30
N GLY A 15 -6.56 23.28 -3.29
CA GLY A 15 -7.54 23.00 -4.35
C GLY A 15 -6.92 22.44 -5.64
N ILE A 16 -5.68 21.95 -5.58
CA ILE A 16 -5.00 21.38 -6.73
C ILE A 16 -5.43 19.91 -6.87
N HIS A 17 -6.08 19.59 -7.98
CA HIS A 17 -6.50 18.24 -8.32
C HIS A 17 -5.72 17.77 -9.55
N HIS A 18 -4.85 16.77 -9.37
CA HIS A 18 -4.10 16.18 -10.46
C HIS A 18 -3.89 14.68 -10.19
N PRO A 19 -4.06 13.78 -11.19
CA PRO A 19 -3.93 12.34 -11.01
C PRO A 19 -2.62 11.91 -10.33
N PHE A 20 -1.51 12.55 -10.70
CA PHE A 20 -0.20 12.34 -10.07
C PHE A 20 -0.22 12.51 -8.53
N PHE A 21 -0.94 13.51 -8.02
CA PHE A 21 -1.00 13.73 -6.56
C PHE A 21 -1.96 12.78 -5.87
N GLU A 22 -2.99 12.27 -6.57
CA GLU A 22 -3.92 11.28 -6.02
C GLU A 22 -3.24 9.92 -5.74
N GLU A 23 -2.12 9.62 -6.40
CA GLU A 23 -1.29 8.44 -6.09
C GLU A 23 -0.61 8.53 -4.71
N PHE A 24 -0.48 9.73 -4.14
CA PHE A 24 0.04 9.91 -2.78
C PHE A 24 -0.99 9.67 -1.68
N ASN A 25 -2.26 9.45 -2.05
CA ASN A 25 -3.27 9.01 -1.10
C ASN A 25 -3.09 7.53 -0.75
N PHE A 26 -2.60 7.26 0.45
CA PHE A 26 -2.34 5.90 0.94
C PHE A 26 -3.60 5.02 1.01
N GLU A 27 -4.80 5.61 1.07
CA GLU A 27 -6.06 4.86 1.09
C GLU A 27 -6.31 4.11 -0.22
N ASN A 28 -5.72 4.58 -1.33
CA ASN A 28 -5.90 4.01 -2.67
C ASN A 28 -5.05 2.74 -2.88
N THR A 29 -3.88 2.66 -2.25
CA THR A 29 -2.92 1.58 -2.48
C THR A 29 -3.13 0.39 -1.53
N GLY A 30 -3.85 0.60 -0.42
CA GLY A 30 -4.07 -0.40 0.61
C GLY A 30 -2.89 -0.52 1.57
N GLY A 31 -2.52 -1.75 1.91
CA GLY A 31 -1.50 -2.05 2.93
C GLY A 31 -0.17 -2.43 2.30
N THR A 32 0.91 -2.29 3.06
CA THR A 32 2.26 -2.57 2.57
C THR A 32 2.65 -4.02 2.86
N PRO A 33 3.09 -4.80 1.85
CA PRO A 33 3.60 -6.14 2.07
C PRO A 33 4.90 -6.12 2.90
N VAL A 34 5.01 -7.05 3.85
CA VAL A 34 6.23 -7.26 4.64
C VAL A 34 7.11 -8.28 3.93
N LEU A 35 8.37 -7.89 3.68
CA LEU A 35 9.37 -8.75 3.05
C LEU A 35 10.30 -9.36 4.11
N GLY A 36 10.99 -10.46 3.74
CA GLY A 36 11.96 -11.12 4.63
C GLY A 36 11.36 -12.11 5.63
N ILE A 37 10.09 -12.49 5.42
CA ILE A 37 9.39 -13.50 6.22
C ILE A 37 8.88 -14.63 5.32
N ASN A 38 8.62 -15.80 5.92
CA ASN A 38 8.27 -17.01 5.17
C ASN A 38 6.83 -17.08 4.67
N HIS A 39 6.02 -16.05 4.89
CA HIS A 39 4.60 -16.03 4.52
C HIS A 39 4.14 -14.62 4.11
N PRO A 40 3.12 -14.48 3.25
CA PRO A 40 2.53 -13.18 2.92
C PRO A 40 1.94 -12.49 4.16
N VAL A 41 2.46 -11.31 4.49
CA VAL A 41 1.90 -10.42 5.53
C VAL A 41 1.78 -9.01 4.94
N VAL A 42 0.67 -8.34 5.23
CA VAL A 42 0.39 -6.97 4.79
C VAL A 42 0.06 -6.12 6.02
N ILE A 43 0.71 -4.96 6.15
CA ILE A 43 0.49 -4.01 7.25
C ILE A 43 -0.36 -2.84 6.75
N GLY A 44 -1.47 -2.59 7.44
CA GLY A 44 -2.33 -1.44 7.22
C GLY A 44 -1.92 -0.18 7.98
N HIS A 45 -2.51 0.95 7.61
CA HIS A 45 -2.37 2.19 8.36
C HIS A 45 -3.37 2.22 9.54
N GLY A 46 -2.93 2.75 10.70
CA GLY A 46 -3.79 2.79 11.90
C GLY A 46 -5.04 3.68 11.78
N ILE A 47 -5.08 4.57 10.79
CA ILE A 47 -6.21 5.46 10.50
C ILE A 47 -7.10 4.93 9.35
N SER A 48 -6.95 3.66 8.95
CA SER A 48 -7.67 3.09 7.81
C SER A 48 -9.19 3.10 8.00
N ASN A 49 -9.89 3.65 7.00
CA ASN A 49 -11.34 3.60 6.87
C ASN A 49 -11.80 2.32 6.15
N ALA A 50 -13.12 2.16 5.95
CA ALA A 50 -13.69 0.97 5.31
C ALA A 50 -13.16 0.72 3.88
N GLU A 51 -12.91 1.79 3.11
CA GLU A 51 -12.36 1.67 1.76
C GLU A 51 -10.91 1.21 1.77
N ALA A 52 -10.10 1.78 2.66
CA ALA A 52 -8.71 1.34 2.85
C ALA A 52 -8.65 -0.14 3.26
N ILE A 53 -9.55 -0.61 4.12
CA ILE A 53 -9.65 -2.03 4.52
C ILE A 53 -10.03 -2.94 3.35
N LYS A 54 -11.02 -2.53 2.54
CA LYS A 54 -11.39 -3.24 1.30
C LYS A 54 -10.19 -3.36 0.36
N ASN A 55 -9.49 -2.26 0.12
CA ASN A 55 -8.31 -2.23 -0.76
C ASN A 55 -7.16 -3.08 -0.19
N MET A 56 -6.99 -3.13 1.14
CA MET A 56 -6.03 -4.03 1.81
C MET A 56 -6.32 -5.50 1.56
N ILE A 57 -7.58 -5.94 1.62
CA ILE A 57 -7.96 -7.33 1.34
C ILE A 57 -7.64 -7.68 -0.12
N ILE A 58 -8.00 -6.79 -1.06
CA ILE A 58 -7.73 -6.98 -2.49
C ILE A 58 -6.22 -7.04 -2.74
N ASN A 59 -5.45 -6.11 -2.17
CA ASN A 59 -3.99 -6.12 -2.29
C ASN A 59 -3.38 -7.41 -1.73
N THR A 60 -3.84 -7.87 -0.57
CA THR A 60 -3.39 -9.12 0.05
C THR A 60 -3.64 -10.32 -0.86
N HIS A 61 -4.80 -10.37 -1.55
CA HIS A 61 -5.08 -11.39 -2.54
C HIS A 61 -4.05 -11.39 -3.69
N HIS A 62 -3.66 -10.22 -4.20
CA HIS A 62 -2.64 -10.10 -5.24
C HIS A 62 -1.27 -10.56 -4.75
N VAL A 63 -0.87 -10.18 -3.54
CA VAL A 63 0.40 -10.62 -2.93
C VAL A 63 0.45 -12.14 -2.83
N VAL A 64 -0.62 -12.78 -2.32
CA VAL A 64 -0.70 -14.24 -2.24
C VAL A 64 -0.60 -14.88 -3.64
N LYS A 65 -1.35 -14.36 -4.63
CA LYS A 65 -1.32 -14.89 -6.01
C LYS A 65 0.02 -14.73 -6.70
N SER A 66 0.79 -13.68 -6.37
CA SER A 66 2.09 -13.41 -7.00
C SER A 66 3.15 -14.47 -6.67
N GLN A 67 2.93 -15.28 -5.62
CA GLN A 67 3.91 -16.24 -5.08
C GLN A 67 5.25 -15.57 -4.75
N LEU A 68 5.22 -14.30 -4.31
CA LEU A 68 6.40 -13.48 -4.07
C LEU A 68 7.43 -14.14 -3.14
N VAL A 69 6.96 -14.78 -2.06
CA VAL A 69 7.82 -15.47 -1.10
C VAL A 69 8.63 -16.58 -1.76
N GLU A 70 7.99 -17.41 -2.60
CA GLU A 70 8.68 -18.52 -3.27
C GLU A 70 9.67 -18.01 -4.31
N LYS A 71 9.31 -16.99 -5.09
CA LYS A 71 10.23 -16.35 -6.04
C LYS A 71 11.45 -15.74 -5.36
N ILE A 72 11.28 -15.13 -4.18
CA ILE A 72 12.41 -14.60 -3.41
C ILE A 72 13.29 -15.76 -2.94
N LYS A 73 12.72 -16.83 -2.38
CA LYS A 73 13.51 -18.01 -1.95
C LYS A 73 14.31 -18.61 -3.11
N GLU A 74 13.67 -18.81 -4.27
CA GLU A 74 14.31 -19.33 -5.48
C GLU A 74 15.48 -18.45 -5.94
N ALA A 75 15.36 -17.12 -5.85
CA ALA A 75 16.43 -16.20 -6.25
C ALA A 75 17.67 -16.21 -5.34
N PHE A 76 17.54 -16.76 -4.12
CA PHE A 76 18.63 -16.86 -3.14
C PHE A 76 19.08 -18.31 -2.87
N GLN A 77 18.63 -19.26 -3.68
CA GLN A 77 19.17 -20.63 -3.74
C GLN A 77 20.34 -20.71 -4.73
#